data_AF-A0A451DBY1-F1
#
_entry.id   AF-A0A451DBY1-F1
#
_cell.length_a   1.000
_cell.length_b   1.000
_cell.length_c   1.000
_cell.angle_alpha   90.00
_cell.angle_beta   90.00
_cell.angle_gamma   90.00
#
_symmetry.space_group_name_H-M   'P 1'
#
loop_
_entity.id
_entity.type
_entity.pdbx_description
1 polymer ?
#
loop_
_entity_poly.entity_id
_entity_poly.type
_entity_poly.pdbx_seq_one_letter_code
_entity_poly.pdbx_strand_id
1 'polypeptide(L)'
;MKNKILTNIKIFLNKYIYLILLFFLLSLSVCAIIINKNYKYEHISIKEFKKTIDNFKNKKNNTVKNKITFLNGTPNIYTILVNINLSHHLFLKKEYKQSISVLKKLISPKLEENLFFLVKFNLMKLYIKQKKFSCATKIVNSIKNKSWKKLFKKNKNYLFYKKRISE
;
A
#
# COMPACT_ATOMS: atom_id res chain seq x y z
N MET A 1 34.97 32.47 -34.04
CA MET A 1 34.45 31.09 -33.86
C MET A 1 33.03 31.03 -33.28
N LYS A 2 32.67 31.85 -32.27
CA LYS A 2 31.30 31.92 -31.69
C LYS A 2 30.18 32.23 -32.70
N ASN A 3 30.39 33.15 -33.65
CA ASN A 3 29.33 33.55 -34.59
C ASN A 3 28.92 32.44 -35.57
N LYS A 4 29.84 31.55 -35.96
CA LYS A 4 29.57 30.45 -36.91
C LYS A 4 28.75 29.32 -36.27
N ILE A 5 28.94 29.11 -34.96
CA ILE A 5 28.16 28.14 -34.18
C ILE A 5 26.73 28.66 -34.01
N LEU A 6 26.56 29.95 -33.70
CA LEU A 6 25.25 30.57 -33.51
C LEU A 6 24.41 30.53 -34.80
N THR A 7 25.01 30.80 -35.97
CA THR A 7 24.31 30.71 -37.26
C THR A 7 23.94 29.28 -37.62
N ASN A 8 24.83 28.30 -37.39
CA ASN A 8 24.51 26.89 -37.62
C ASN A 8 23.36 26.40 -36.73
N ILE A 9 23.32 26.82 -35.47
CA ILE A 9 22.21 26.51 -34.55
C ILE A 9 20.91 27.16 -35.02
N LYS A 10 20.95 28.42 -35.50
CA LYS A 10 19.76 29.13 -36.01
C LYS A 10 19.20 28.46 -37.27
N ILE A 11 20.04 28.01 -38.18
CA ILE A 11 19.64 27.27 -39.39
C ILE A 11 19.03 25.91 -39.02
N PHE A 12 19.66 25.19 -38.09
CA PHE A 12 19.16 23.91 -37.61
C PHE A 12 17.80 24.06 -36.91
N LEU A 13 17.67 25.03 -36.00
CA LEU A 13 16.40 25.33 -35.34
C LEU A 13 15.32 25.68 -36.36
N ASN A 14 15.55 26.62 -37.28
CA ASN A 14 14.55 26.97 -38.30
C ASN A 14 14.11 25.78 -39.15
N LYS A 15 15.02 24.83 -39.43
CA LYS A 15 14.71 23.64 -40.24
C LYS A 15 13.90 22.60 -39.47
N TYR A 16 14.14 22.44 -38.17
CA TYR A 16 13.55 21.37 -37.36
C TYR A 16 12.52 21.85 -36.32
N ILE A 17 12.23 23.15 -36.24
CA ILE A 17 11.34 23.72 -35.20
C ILE A 17 9.95 23.09 -35.23
N TYR A 18 9.40 22.85 -36.41
CA TYR A 18 8.08 22.21 -36.57
C TYR A 18 8.08 20.75 -36.10
N LEU A 19 9.17 20.01 -36.37
CA LEU A 19 9.35 18.62 -35.89
C LEU A 19 9.50 18.56 -34.37
N ILE A 20 10.27 19.48 -33.79
CA ILE A 20 10.44 19.59 -32.34
C ILE A 20 9.10 19.93 -31.68
N LEU A 21 8.36 20.89 -32.24
CA LEU A 21 7.07 21.31 -31.72
C LEU A 21 6.02 20.19 -31.81
N LEU A 22 6.02 19.43 -32.92
CA LEU A 22 5.18 18.23 -33.08
C LEU A 22 5.51 17.18 -32.02
N PHE A 23 6.80 16.91 -31.78
CA PHE A 23 7.21 15.94 -30.74
C PHE A 23 6.76 16.38 -29.35
N PHE A 24 6.80 17.68 -29.07
CA PHE A 24 6.33 18.26 -27.81
C PHE A 24 4.80 18.13 -27.64
N LEU A 25 4.04 18.34 -28.72
CA LEU A 25 2.58 18.16 -28.71
C LEU A 25 2.20 16.69 -28.50
N LEU A 26 2.92 15.77 -29.15
CA LEU A 26 2.70 14.33 -28.97
C LEU A 26 3.02 13.89 -27.54
N SER A 27 4.12 14.35 -26.94
CA SER A 27 4.45 14.02 -25.55
C SER A 27 3.41 14.53 -24.55
N LEU A 28 2.93 15.77 -24.74
CA LEU A 28 1.85 16.35 -23.94
C LEU A 28 0.54 15.54 -24.07
N SER A 29 0.21 15.07 -25.27
CA SER A 29 -0.98 14.25 -25.50
C SER A 29 -0.92 12.91 -24.75
N VAL A 30 0.23 12.24 -24.75
CA VAL A 30 0.43 10.98 -24.03
C VAL A 30 0.32 11.21 -22.52
N CYS A 31 0.94 12.28 -22.01
CA CYS A 31 0.81 12.67 -20.60
C CYS A 31 -0.65 12.93 -20.21
N ALA A 32 -1.41 13.65 -21.04
CA ALA A 32 -2.82 13.94 -20.79
C ALA A 32 -3.67 12.64 -20.75
N ILE A 33 -3.42 11.70 -21.65
CA ILE A 33 -4.11 10.39 -21.67
C ILE A 33 -3.82 9.60 -20.39
N ILE A 34 -2.56 9.56 -19.93
CA ILE A 34 -2.16 8.86 -18.71
C ILE A 34 -2.83 9.49 -17.48
N ILE A 35 -2.81 10.83 -17.38
CA ILE A 35 -3.44 11.56 -16.27
C ILE A 35 -4.95 11.31 -16.25
N ASN A 36 -5.63 11.44 -17.39
CA ASN A 36 -7.07 11.21 -17.47
C ASN A 36 -7.45 9.76 -17.11
N LYS A 37 -6.66 8.78 -17.57
CA LYS A 37 -6.86 7.37 -17.21
C LYS A 37 -6.73 7.17 -15.70
N ASN A 38 -5.66 7.68 -15.09
CA ASN A 38 -5.44 7.57 -13.64
C ASN A 38 -6.53 8.28 -12.83
N TYR A 39 -6.93 9.50 -13.24
CA TYR A 39 -8.01 10.25 -12.61
C TYR A 39 -9.33 9.49 -12.66
N LYS A 40 -9.66 8.88 -13.82
CA LYS A 40 -10.86 8.06 -13.97
C LYS A 40 -10.83 6.82 -13.06
N TYR A 41 -9.71 6.12 -12.96
CA TYR A 41 -9.58 4.95 -12.06
C TYR A 41 -9.68 5.33 -10.58
N GLU A 42 -9.06 6.44 -10.16
CA GLU A 42 -9.14 6.94 -8.79
C GLU A 42 -10.57 7.36 -8.43
N HIS A 43 -11.26 8.04 -9.35
CA HIS A 43 -12.63 8.48 -9.11
C HIS A 43 -13.63 7.31 -9.14
N ILE A 44 -13.38 6.25 -9.93
CA ILE A 44 -14.17 5.01 -9.92
C ILE A 44 -14.02 4.31 -8.57
N SER A 45 -12.80 4.15 -8.04
CA SER A 45 -12.58 3.49 -6.76
C SER A 45 -13.20 4.27 -5.59
N ILE A 46 -13.12 5.61 -5.61
CA ILE A 46 -13.78 6.48 -4.61
C ILE A 46 -15.31 6.40 -4.73
N LYS A 47 -15.86 6.41 -5.95
CA LYS A 47 -17.32 6.32 -6.17
C LYS A 47 -17.87 4.96 -5.76
N GLU A 48 -17.17 3.87 -6.07
CA GLU A 48 -17.50 2.53 -5.62
C GLU A 48 -17.42 2.41 -4.10
N PHE A 49 -16.37 2.97 -3.49
CA PHE A 49 -16.24 3.04 -2.04
C PHE A 49 -17.39 3.82 -1.40
N LYS A 50 -17.71 5.02 -1.92
CA LYS A 50 -18.80 5.85 -1.42
C LYS A 50 -20.16 5.16 -1.54
N LYS A 51 -20.47 4.58 -2.71
CA LYS A 51 -21.68 3.77 -2.93
C LYS A 51 -21.76 2.61 -1.93
N THR A 52 -20.63 2.01 -1.59
CA THR A 52 -20.55 0.94 -0.60
C THR A 52 -20.80 1.45 0.82
N ILE A 53 -20.21 2.58 1.22
CA ILE A 53 -20.46 3.23 2.51
C ILE A 53 -21.93 3.65 2.65
N ASP A 54 -22.50 4.20 1.59
CA ASP A 54 -23.91 4.60 1.53
C ASP A 54 -24.83 3.36 1.65
N ASN A 55 -24.47 2.25 1.00
CA ASN A 55 -25.15 0.96 1.18
C ASN A 55 -25.02 0.41 2.62
N PHE A 56 -23.90 0.63 3.30
CA PHE A 56 -23.74 0.27 4.72
C PHE A 56 -24.59 1.14 5.67
N LYS A 57 -24.93 2.38 5.25
CA LYS A 57 -25.80 3.29 6.00
C LYS A 57 -27.28 2.88 5.91
N ASN A 58 -27.69 2.24 4.82
CA ASN A 58 -29.05 1.72 4.66
C ASN A 58 -29.31 0.51 5.57
N LYS A 59 -29.91 0.80 6.73
CA LYS A 59 -30.14 -0.07 7.90
C LYS A 59 -30.81 -1.43 7.62
N LYS A 60 -31.51 -1.63 6.49
CA LYS A 60 -32.38 -2.80 6.28
C LYS A 60 -31.64 -4.14 6.10
N ASN A 61 -30.38 -4.16 5.65
CA ASN A 61 -29.61 -5.41 5.39
C ASN A 61 -28.24 -5.45 6.10
N ASN A 62 -28.05 -4.65 7.15
CA ASN A 62 -26.74 -4.40 7.76
C ASN A 62 -26.35 -5.45 8.82
N THR A 63 -26.38 -6.74 8.47
CA THR A 63 -25.89 -7.78 9.36
C THR A 63 -24.36 -7.81 9.36
N VAL A 64 -23.76 -8.14 10.51
CA VAL A 64 -22.31 -8.36 10.63
C VAL A 64 -21.82 -9.39 9.60
N LYS A 65 -22.67 -10.37 9.27
CA LYS A 65 -22.43 -11.38 8.23
C LYS A 65 -22.20 -10.74 6.86
N ASN A 66 -23.04 -9.80 6.42
CA ASN A 66 -22.89 -9.12 5.13
C ASN A 66 -21.63 -8.24 5.06
N LYS A 67 -21.24 -7.61 6.17
CA LYS A 67 -19.95 -6.88 6.27
C LYS A 67 -18.75 -7.81 6.09
N ILE A 68 -18.81 -9.00 6.71
CA ILE A 68 -17.77 -10.02 6.59
C ILE A 68 -17.73 -10.61 5.18
N THR A 69 -18.88 -10.92 4.58
CA THR A 69 -18.95 -11.46 3.21
C THR A 69 -18.41 -10.48 2.18
N PHE A 70 -18.70 -9.18 2.33
CA PHE A 70 -18.11 -8.11 1.51
C PHE A 70 -16.58 -8.04 1.63
N LEU A 71 -16.06 -8.09 2.87
CA LEU A 71 -14.61 -8.09 3.11
C LEU A 71 -13.91 -9.36 2.58
N ASN A 72 -14.64 -10.43 2.31
CA ASN A 72 -14.06 -11.67 1.80
C ASN A 72 -14.15 -11.79 0.27
N GLY A 73 -14.96 -10.97 -0.41
CA GLY A 73 -15.29 -11.14 -1.83
C GLY A 73 -14.20 -10.72 -2.82
N THR A 74 -13.44 -9.66 -2.52
CA THR A 74 -12.32 -9.20 -3.37
C THR A 74 -11.21 -8.55 -2.55
N PRO A 75 -9.96 -9.02 -2.62
CA PRO A 75 -8.82 -8.40 -1.94
C PRO A 75 -8.43 -7.09 -2.66
N ASN A 76 -9.05 -5.99 -2.26
CA ASN A 76 -8.66 -4.64 -2.66
C ASN A 76 -8.03 -3.87 -1.48
N ILE A 77 -7.44 -2.71 -1.75
CA ILE A 77 -6.76 -1.88 -0.75
C ILE A 77 -7.68 -1.57 0.45
N TYR A 78 -8.93 -1.23 0.21
CA TYR A 78 -9.89 -0.90 1.27
C TYR A 78 -10.21 -2.12 2.15
N THR A 79 -10.40 -3.29 1.54
CA THR A 79 -10.60 -4.56 2.26
C THR A 79 -9.43 -4.87 3.18
N ILE A 80 -8.20 -4.61 2.74
CA ILE A 80 -6.98 -4.82 3.54
C ILE A 80 -6.95 -3.85 4.73
N LEU A 81 -7.21 -2.56 4.48
CA LEU A 81 -7.22 -1.53 5.53
C LEU A 81 -8.30 -1.81 6.59
N VAL A 82 -9.49 -2.22 6.17
CA VAL A 82 -10.57 -2.60 7.10
C VAL A 82 -10.17 -3.83 7.92
N ASN A 83 -9.55 -4.84 7.32
CA ASN A 83 -9.08 -6.02 8.06
C ASN A 83 -7.91 -5.69 9.01
N ILE A 84 -7.03 -4.74 8.66
CA ILE A 84 -6.01 -4.22 9.58
C ILE A 84 -6.68 -3.57 10.80
N ASN A 85 -7.68 -2.70 10.57
CA ASN A 85 -8.44 -2.05 11.65
C ASN A 85 -9.20 -3.07 12.52
N LEU A 86 -9.82 -4.07 11.89
CA LEU A 86 -10.47 -5.17 12.60
C LEU A 86 -9.47 -5.92 13.49
N SER A 87 -8.27 -6.22 12.97
CA SER A 87 -7.23 -6.87 13.77
C SER A 87 -6.80 -6.04 14.98
N HIS A 88 -6.76 -4.71 14.84
CA HIS A 88 -6.43 -3.80 15.92
C HIS A 88 -7.54 -3.78 16.98
N HIS A 89 -8.80 -3.75 16.56
CA HIS A 89 -9.94 -3.85 17.48
C HIS A 89 -9.92 -5.16 18.28
N LEU A 90 -9.69 -6.29 17.62
CA LEU A 90 -9.54 -7.59 18.27
C LEU A 90 -8.34 -7.61 19.24
N PHE A 91 -7.25 -6.93 18.91
CA PHE A 91 -6.11 -6.78 19.80
C PHE A 91 -6.46 -6.01 21.08
N LEU A 92 -7.18 -4.89 20.97
CA LEU A 92 -7.63 -4.10 22.13
C LEU A 92 -8.55 -4.92 23.05
N LYS A 93 -9.39 -5.78 22.46
CA LYS A 93 -10.23 -6.75 23.19
C LYS A 93 -9.46 -7.95 23.77
N LYS A 94 -8.14 -8.02 23.61
CA LYS A 94 -7.28 -9.14 24.01
C LYS A 94 -7.59 -10.46 23.27
N GLU A 95 -8.33 -10.41 22.16
CA GLU A 95 -8.67 -11.56 21.31
C GLU A 95 -7.52 -11.88 20.33
N TYR A 96 -6.32 -12.13 20.87
CA TYR A 96 -5.11 -12.12 20.07
C TYR A 96 -5.00 -13.23 19.01
N LYS A 97 -5.62 -14.41 19.26
CA LYS A 97 -5.66 -15.51 18.27
C LYS A 97 -6.43 -15.09 17.02
N GLN A 98 -7.58 -14.44 17.20
CA GLN A 98 -8.40 -13.96 16.09
C GLN A 98 -7.72 -12.81 15.35
N SER A 99 -7.13 -11.86 16.08
CA SER A 99 -6.34 -10.76 15.50
C SER A 99 -5.22 -11.26 14.58
N ILE A 100 -4.46 -12.28 15.02
CA ILE A 100 -3.43 -12.94 14.22
C ILE A 100 -4.03 -13.63 12.99
N SER A 101 -5.15 -14.34 13.16
CA SER A 101 -5.81 -15.04 12.05
C SER A 101 -6.22 -14.08 10.94
N VAL A 102 -6.83 -12.95 11.29
CA VAL A 102 -7.22 -11.90 10.34
C VAL A 102 -6.01 -11.39 9.56
N LEU A 103 -4.92 -11.01 10.23
CA LEU A 103 -3.73 -10.49 9.54
C LEU A 103 -3.03 -11.54 8.68
N LYS A 104 -2.98 -12.81 9.10
CA LYS A 104 -2.37 -13.88 8.30
C LYS A 104 -3.08 -14.06 6.96
N LYS A 105 -4.40 -13.95 6.92
CA LYS A 105 -5.20 -14.06 5.68
C LYS A 105 -4.88 -12.97 4.67
N LEU A 106 -4.32 -11.83 5.11
CA LEU A 106 -3.94 -10.72 4.25
C LEU A 106 -2.54 -10.86 3.63
N ILE A 107 -1.73 -11.82 4.11
CA ILE A 107 -0.37 -12.03 3.59
C ILE A 107 -0.47 -12.78 2.26
N SER A 108 -0.69 -12.02 1.19
CA SER A 108 -0.67 -12.50 -0.19
C SER A 108 0.50 -11.86 -0.94
N PRO A 109 1.23 -12.60 -1.80
CA PRO A 109 2.27 -12.01 -2.64
C PRO A 109 1.72 -11.02 -3.69
N LYS A 110 0.41 -11.00 -3.92
CA LYS A 110 -0.27 -10.07 -4.84
C LYS A 110 -0.60 -8.71 -4.21
N LEU A 111 -0.27 -8.50 -2.93
CA LEU A 111 -0.49 -7.22 -2.27
C LEU A 111 0.52 -6.17 -2.75
N GLU A 112 0.10 -4.91 -2.76
CA GLU A 112 1.02 -3.78 -2.88
C GLU A 112 2.07 -3.83 -1.75
N GLU A 113 3.33 -3.57 -2.10
CA GLU A 113 4.50 -3.89 -1.26
C GLU A 113 4.44 -3.20 0.11
N ASN A 114 3.97 -1.94 0.17
CA ASN A 114 3.88 -1.21 1.43
C ASN A 114 2.77 -1.77 2.33
N LEU A 115 1.60 -2.06 1.78
CA LEU A 115 0.54 -2.75 2.51
C LEU A 115 1.01 -4.12 3.02
N PHE A 116 1.79 -4.84 2.24
CA PHE A 116 2.32 -6.15 2.64
C PHE A 116 3.24 -6.04 3.86
N PHE A 117 4.15 -5.06 3.84
CA PHE A 117 5.04 -4.81 4.97
C PHE A 117 4.30 -4.27 6.19
N LEU A 118 3.27 -3.44 6.01
CA LEU A 118 2.42 -2.96 7.09
C LEU A 118 1.71 -4.12 7.80
N VAL A 119 1.11 -5.05 7.06
CA VAL A 119 0.47 -6.26 7.61
C VAL A 119 1.50 -7.08 8.38
N LYS A 120 2.68 -7.34 7.80
CA LYS A 120 3.76 -8.07 8.48
C LYS A 120 4.23 -7.38 9.76
N PHE A 121 4.30 -6.05 9.76
CA PHE A 121 4.72 -5.27 10.91
C PHE A 121 3.74 -5.38 12.08
N ASN A 122 2.44 -5.28 11.79
CA ASN A 122 1.39 -5.47 12.79
C ASN A 122 1.38 -6.92 13.32
N LEU A 123 1.57 -7.91 12.45
CA LEU A 123 1.67 -9.30 12.85
C LEU A 123 2.88 -9.56 13.76
N MET A 124 4.03 -8.96 13.46
CA MET A 124 5.21 -9.01 14.33
C MET A 124 4.90 -8.46 15.72
N LYS A 125 4.29 -7.28 15.83
CA LYS A 125 3.91 -6.67 17.13
C LYS A 125 3.02 -7.59 17.95
N LEU A 126 2.04 -8.23 17.32
CA LEU A 126 1.16 -9.22 17.99
C LEU A 126 1.94 -10.41 18.53
N TYR A 127 2.87 -10.97 17.76
CA TYR A 127 3.70 -12.07 18.21
C TYR A 127 4.58 -11.69 19.40
N ILE A 128 5.16 -10.49 19.40
CA ILE A 128 5.92 -9.96 20.54
C ILE A 128 5.04 -9.88 21.78
N LYS A 129 3.81 -9.36 21.65
CA LYS A 129 2.87 -9.28 22.78
C LYS A 129 2.52 -10.66 23.35
N GLN A 130 2.35 -11.67 22.49
CA GLN A 130 2.12 -13.06 22.90
C GLN A 130 3.38 -13.82 23.33
N LYS A 131 4.54 -13.15 23.47
CA LYS A 131 5.84 -13.79 23.74
C LYS A 131 6.25 -14.86 22.70
N LYS A 132 5.67 -14.84 21.49
CA LYS A 132 6.01 -15.72 20.35
C LYS A 132 7.20 -15.15 19.58
N PHE A 133 8.33 -15.01 20.26
CA PHE A 133 9.50 -14.30 19.73
C PHE A 133 10.10 -14.97 18.49
N SER A 134 10.05 -16.30 18.38
CA SER A 134 10.52 -17.03 17.20
C SER A 134 9.75 -16.61 15.93
N CYS A 135 8.43 -16.51 16.00
CA CYS A 135 7.59 -16.04 14.90
C CYS A 135 7.90 -14.58 14.53
N ALA A 136 8.08 -13.71 15.52
CA ALA A 136 8.41 -12.31 15.28
C ALA A 136 9.78 -12.15 14.60
N THR A 137 10.79 -12.91 15.04
CA THR A 137 12.14 -12.90 14.45
C THR A 137 12.13 -13.39 13.00
N LYS A 138 11.35 -14.44 12.69
CA LYS A 138 11.17 -14.91 11.30
C LYS A 138 10.65 -13.79 10.39
N ILE A 139 9.68 -13.00 10.85
CA ILE A 139 9.16 -11.86 10.08
C ILE A 139 10.26 -10.83 9.83
N VAL A 140 10.97 -10.39 10.88
CA VAL A 140 12.04 -9.39 10.77
C VAL A 140 13.11 -9.83 9.76
N ASN A 141 13.53 -11.09 9.83
CA ASN A 141 14.55 -11.64 8.93
C ASN A 141 14.06 -11.76 7.47
N SER A 142 12.73 -11.87 7.26
CA SER A 142 12.16 -11.94 5.90
C SER A 142 12.13 -10.60 5.15
N ILE A 143 12.41 -9.47 5.82
CA ILE A 143 12.33 -8.14 5.21
C ILE A 143 13.64 -7.81 4.48
N LYS A 144 13.58 -7.82 3.14
CA LYS A 144 14.71 -7.45 2.27
C LYS A 144 14.78 -5.94 1.99
N ASN A 145 13.63 -5.26 1.92
CA ASN A 145 13.53 -3.83 1.60
C ASN A 145 14.27 -2.95 2.64
N LYS A 146 15.21 -2.12 2.18
CA LYS A 146 16.12 -1.33 3.05
C LYS A 146 15.38 -0.34 3.95
N SER A 147 14.36 0.35 3.43
CA SER A 147 13.58 1.36 4.17
C SER A 147 12.81 0.70 5.31
N TRP A 148 12.08 -0.37 5.00
CA TRP A 148 11.34 -1.12 6.01
C TRP A 148 12.25 -1.85 7.00
N LYS A 149 13.41 -2.37 6.56
CA LYS A 149 14.36 -3.07 7.43
C LYS A 149 14.80 -2.21 8.62
N LYS A 150 14.96 -0.89 8.47
CA LYS A 150 15.28 0.03 9.59
C LYS A 150 14.16 0.04 10.64
N LEU A 151 12.89 0.14 10.21
CA LEU A 151 11.72 0.14 11.09
C LEU A 151 11.55 -1.19 11.84
N PHE A 152 11.73 -2.31 11.14
CA PHE A 152 11.67 -3.64 11.76
C PHE A 152 12.82 -3.87 12.74
N LYS A 153 14.05 -3.40 12.42
CA LYS A 153 15.22 -3.50 13.31
C LYS A 153 15.07 -2.71 14.61
N LYS A 154 14.50 -1.50 14.60
CA LYS A 154 14.21 -0.75 15.84
C LYS A 154 13.39 -1.59 16.84
N ASN A 155 12.43 -2.35 16.33
CA ASN A 155 11.60 -3.25 17.14
C ASN A 155 12.29 -4.57 17.51
N LYS A 156 13.35 -4.97 16.79
CA LYS A 156 14.18 -6.14 17.08
C LYS A 156 14.94 -5.99 18.41
N ASN A 157 15.44 -4.79 18.71
CA ASN A 157 16.17 -4.52 19.95
C ASN A 157 15.23 -4.67 21.18
N TYR A 158 14.00 -4.16 21.06
CA TYR A 158 12.96 -4.38 22.07
C TYR A 158 12.60 -5.87 22.24
N LEU A 159 12.60 -6.62 21.14
CA LEU A 159 12.37 -8.07 21.09
C LEU A 159 13.38 -8.86 21.92
N PHE A 160 14.68 -8.58 21.74
CA PHE A 160 15.74 -9.27 22.48
C PHE A 160 15.76 -8.91 23.96
N TYR A 161 15.54 -7.64 24.29
CA TYR A 161 15.46 -7.19 25.67
C TYR A 161 14.31 -7.87 26.42
N LYS A 162 13.13 -7.94 25.80
CA LYS A 162 11.94 -8.53 26.42
C LYS A 162 12.02 -10.06 26.54
N LYS A 163 12.70 -10.73 25.60
CA LYS A 163 12.93 -12.17 25.66
C LYS A 163 13.76 -12.55 26.91
N ARG A 164 14.85 -11.84 27.18
CA ARG A 164 15.73 -12.07 28.34
C ARG A 164 15.06 -11.89 29.71
N ILE A 165 14.02 -11.06 29.79
CA ILE A 165 13.30 -10.80 31.05
C ILE A 165 12.18 -11.85 31.28
N SER A 166 11.81 -12.60 30.25
CA SER A 166 10.69 -13.55 30.29
C SER A 166 11.11 -15.03 30.35
N GLU A 167 12.41 -15.29 30.28
CA GLU A 167 13.08 -16.56 30.58
C GLU A 167 13.56 -16.51 32.04
#